data_AF-A0A6M1MQZ6-F1
#
_entry.id   AF-A0A6M1MQZ6-F1
#
_cell.length_a   1.000
_cell.length_b   1.000
_cell.length_c   1.000
_cell.angle_alpha   90.00
_cell.angle_beta   90.00
_cell.angle_gamma   90.00
#
_symmetry.space_group_name_H-M   'P 1'
#
loop_
_entity.id
_entity.type
_entity.pdbx_description
1 polymer ?
#
loop_
_entity_poly.entity_id
_entity_poly.type
_entity_poly.pdbx_seq_one_letter_code
_entity_poly.pdbx_strand_id
1 'polypeptide(L)' 'MTLDYNHRPSFAEQVNVAVDRALTADQATRPPRDYLGGSRLGHACERALQFEFTATPKDEGGDFSGQSLRIFAIGHALED' A
#
# COMPACT_ATOMS: atom_id res chain seq x y z
N MET A 1 -17.11 -4.99 25.28
CA MET A 1 -16.61 -4.14 24.18
C MET A 1 -17.74 -3.17 23.84
N THR A 2 -17.59 -1.89 24.19
CA THR A 2 -18.65 -0.89 23.99
C THR A 2 -18.44 -0.24 22.62
N LEU A 3 -19.42 -0.36 21.74
CA LEU A 3 -19.42 0.32 20.44
C LEU A 3 -19.71 1.81 20.66
N ASP A 4 -18.82 2.68 20.18
CA ASP A 4 -19.04 4.13 20.19
C ASP A 4 -19.74 4.56 18.89
N TYR A 5 -21.02 4.91 19.01
CA TYR A 5 -21.84 5.40 17.91
C TYR A 5 -21.78 6.92 17.71
N ASN A 6 -21.06 7.65 18.57
CA ASN A 6 -20.94 9.11 18.51
C ASN A 6 -19.53 9.58 18.11
N HIS A 7 -18.70 8.66 17.60
CA HIS A 7 -17.37 9.01 17.15
C HIS A 7 -17.43 10.10 16.09
N ARG A 8 -16.71 11.19 16.34
CA ARG A 8 -16.52 12.29 15.39
C ARG A 8 -15.03 12.34 15.06
N PRO A 9 -14.67 12.37 13.76
CA PRO A 9 -13.27 12.38 13.37
C PRO A 9 -12.62 13.66 13.89
N SER A 10 -11.57 13.48 14.69
CA SER A 10 -10.64 14.51 15.11
C SER A 10 -10.00 15.19 13.89
N PHE A 11 -9.41 16.36 14.13
CA PHE A 11 -8.64 17.05 13.09
C PHE A 11 -7.54 16.15 12.47
N ALA A 12 -6.81 15.42 13.31
CA ALA A 12 -5.76 14.51 12.85
C ALA A 12 -6.32 13.39 11.95
N GLU A 13 -7.47 12.82 12.30
CA GLU A 13 -8.15 11.81 11.47
C GLU A 13 -8.58 12.40 10.12
N GLN A 14 -9.13 13.61 10.11
CA GLN A 14 -9.53 14.28 8.87
C GLN A 14 -8.32 14.54 7.96
N VAL A 15 -7.21 15.01 8.52
CA VAL A 15 -5.96 15.21 7.78
C VAL A 15 -5.42 13.90 7.22
N ASN A 16 -5.38 12.85 8.05
CA ASN A 16 -4.92 11.52 7.63
C ASN A 16 -5.78 10.96 6.49
N VAL A 17 -7.10 11.11 6.54
CA VAL A 17 -8.00 10.69 5.46
C VAL A 17 -7.72 11.46 4.16
N ALA A 18 -7.45 12.77 4.25
CA ALA A 18 -7.10 13.57 3.08
C ALA A 18 -5.77 13.12 2.45
N VAL A 19 -4.75 12.88 3.27
CA VAL A 19 -3.45 12.37 2.83
C VAL A 19 -3.58 10.97 2.20
N ASP A 20 -4.33 10.08 2.84
CA ASP A 20 -4.54 8.71 2.38
C ASP A 20 -5.21 8.67 1.01
N ARG A 21 -6.24 9.50 0.82
CA ARG A 21 -6.90 9.64 -0.49
C ARG A 21 -5.94 10.12 -1.57
N ALA A 22 -5.11 11.11 -1.26
CA ALA A 22 -4.12 11.63 -2.20
C ALA A 22 -3.09 10.57 -2.58
N LEU A 23 -2.56 9.83 -1.59
CA LEU A 23 -1.58 8.77 -1.82
C LEU A 23 -2.17 7.58 -2.59
N THR A 24 -3.40 7.18 -2.29
CA THR A 24 -4.08 6.11 -3.05
C THR A 24 -4.33 6.54 -4.50
N ALA A 25 -4.72 7.80 -4.73
CA ALA A 25 -4.91 8.33 -6.09
C ALA A 25 -3.58 8.36 -6.86
N ASP A 26 -2.50 8.84 -6.25
CA ASP A 26 -1.15 8.83 -6.86
C ASP A 26 -0.70 7.40 -7.18
N GLN A 27 -0.83 6.48 -6.21
CA GLN A 27 -0.45 5.08 -6.38
C GLN A 27 -1.21 4.40 -7.53
N ALA A 28 -2.49 4.74 -7.75
CA ALA A 28 -3.28 4.21 -8.85
C ALA A 28 -2.80 4.65 -10.25
N THR A 29 -2.02 5.74 -10.34
CA THR A 29 -1.43 6.20 -11.61
C THR A 29 -0.08 5.56 -11.92
N ARG A 30 0.53 4.86 -10.94
CA ARG A 30 1.86 4.28 -11.10
C ARG A 30 1.79 3.03 -11.98
N PRO A 31 2.67 2.90 -12.99
CA PRO A 31 2.72 1.69 -13.79
C PRO A 31 3.13 0.51 -12.89
N PRO A 32 2.50 -0.67 -13.06
CA PRO A 32 2.96 -1.89 -12.41
C PRO A 32 4.41 -2.19 -12.79
N ARG A 33 5.17 -2.75 -11.85
CA ARG A 33 6.54 -3.20 -12.13
C ARG A 33 6.48 -4.46 -12.99
N ASP A 34 7.35 -4.53 -13.98
CA ASP A 34 7.54 -5.67 -14.90
C ASP A 34 8.74 -6.54 -14.49
N TYR A 35 9.21 -6.39 -13.25
CA TYR A 35 10.36 -7.09 -12.69
C TYR A 35 10.11 -7.53 -11.24
N LEU A 36 10.84 -8.56 -10.79
CA LEU A 36 10.81 -9.04 -9.42
C LEU A 36 11.58 -8.13 -8.47
N GLY A 37 11.03 -7.89 -7.27
CA GLY A 37 11.72 -7.12 -6.24
C GLY A 37 13.05 -7.77 -5.82
N GLY A 38 14.02 -6.94 -5.40
CA GLY A 38 15.36 -7.42 -5.02
C GLY A 38 15.36 -8.45 -3.87
N SER A 39 14.34 -8.44 -3.02
CA SER A 39 14.13 -9.46 -1.96
C SER A 39 13.90 -10.88 -2.49
N ARG A 40 13.70 -11.06 -3.80
CA ARG A 40 13.52 -12.37 -4.44
C ARG A 40 14.81 -13.09 -4.78
N LEU A 41 15.97 -12.44 -4.61
CA LEU A 41 17.26 -13.07 -4.84
C LEU A 41 17.44 -14.28 -3.91
N GLY A 42 17.74 -15.45 -4.48
CA GLY A 42 17.92 -16.70 -3.74
C GLY A 42 16.62 -17.40 -3.31
N HIS A 43 15.45 -16.92 -3.74
CA HIS A 43 14.19 -17.60 -3.45
C HIS A 43 14.11 -18.95 -4.19
N ALA A 44 13.98 -20.05 -3.45
CA ALA A 44 14.09 -21.39 -4.02
C ALA A 44 12.88 -21.84 -4.86
N CYS A 45 11.71 -21.22 -4.66
CA CYS A 45 10.47 -21.65 -5.34
C CYS A 45 10.25 -20.86 -6.64
N GLU A 46 10.68 -21.43 -7.77
CA GLU A 46 10.50 -20.81 -9.10
C GLU A 46 9.03 -20.53 -9.44
N ARG A 47 8.11 -21.40 -9.01
CA ARG A 47 6.67 -21.20 -9.23
C ARG A 47 6.11 -19.99 -8.48
N ALA A 48 6.61 -19.71 -7.27
CA ALA A 48 6.23 -18.51 -6.55
C ALA A 48 6.75 -17.25 -7.26
N LEU A 49 7.99 -17.30 -7.77
CA LEU A 49 8.55 -16.22 -8.56
C LEU A 49 7.76 -15.98 -9.85
N GLN A 50 7.35 -17.04 -10.54
CA GLN A 50 6.52 -16.94 -11.74
C GLN A 50 5.16 -16.30 -11.45
N PHE A 51 4.52 -16.67 -10.33
CA PHE A 51 3.25 -16.07 -9.93
C PHE A 51 3.37 -14.55 -9.71
N GLU A 52 4.45 -14.12 -9.05
CA GLU A 52 4.72 -12.70 -8.84
C GLU A 52 5.10 -11.96 -10.12
N PHE A 53 5.94 -12.55 -10.97
CA PHE A 53 6.41 -11.95 -12.21
C PHE A 53 5.28 -11.78 -13.24
N THR A 54 4.35 -12.72 -13.30
CA THR A 54 3.21 -12.68 -14.22
C THR A 54 2.13 -11.68 -13.84
N ALA A 55 2.31 -10.95 -12.72
CA ALA A 55 1.44 -9.88 -12.27
C ALA A 55 -0.04 -10.28 -12.24
N THR A 56 -0.32 -11.46 -11.67
CA THR A 56 -1.69 -11.94 -11.49
C THR A 56 -2.54 -10.84 -10.84
N PRO A 57 -3.73 -10.53 -11.37
CA PRO A 57 -4.59 -9.49 -10.81
C PRO A 57 -4.84 -9.74 -9.33
N LYS A 58 -4.83 -8.66 -8.55
CA LYS A 58 -5.17 -8.74 -7.13
C LYS A 58 -6.65 -9.05 -6.96
N ASP A 59 -6.97 -9.69 -5.84
CA ASP A 59 -8.34 -9.81 -5.38
C ASP A 59 -8.94 -8.43 -5.12
N GLU A 60 -10.27 -8.34 -5.20
CA GLU A 60 -11.00 -7.12 -4.89
C GLU A 60 -10.65 -6.62 -3.47
N GLY A 61 -10.27 -5.35 -3.36
CA GLY A 61 -9.80 -4.77 -2.09
C GLY A 61 -8.38 -5.16 -1.66
N GLY A 62 -7.64 -5.91 -2.49
CA GLY A 62 -6.24 -6.31 -2.23
C GLY A 62 -5.20 -5.20 -2.42
N ASP A 63 -5.62 -3.97 -2.72
CA ASP A 63 -4.73 -2.83 -2.83
C ASP A 63 -4.22 -2.32 -1.49
N PHE A 64 -3.09 -1.60 -1.53
CA PHE A 64 -2.55 -1.01 -0.32
C PHE A 64 -3.50 0.07 0.20
N SER A 65 -3.82 -0.01 1.49
CA SER A 65 -4.55 1.05 2.18
C SER A 65 -3.76 2.36 2.13
N GLY A 66 -4.45 3.49 2.16
CA GLY A 66 -3.79 4.80 2.25
C GLY A 66 -2.88 4.90 3.47
N GLN A 67 -3.27 4.33 4.62
CA GLN A 67 -2.43 4.27 5.80
C GLN A 67 -1.10 3.55 5.53
N SER A 68 -1.13 2.41 4.84
CA SER A 68 0.08 1.68 4.45
C SER A 68 0.97 2.54 3.57
N LEU A 69 0.39 3.18 2.55
CA LEU A 69 1.11 4.08 1.64
C LEU A 69 1.74 5.26 2.39
N ARG A 70 1.04 5.84 3.37
CA ARG A 70 1.53 6.94 4.20
C ARG A 70 2.73 6.54 5.05
N ILE A 71 2.71 5.33 5.64
CA ILE A 71 3.85 4.80 6.41
C ILE A 71 5.09 4.70 5.52
N PHE A 72 4.96 4.13 4.32
CA PHE A 72 6.08 4.05 3.37
C PHE A 72 6.52 5.43 2.89
N ALA A 73 5.60 6.35 2.58
CA ALA A 73 5.93 7.69 2.12
C ALA A 73 6.77 8.46 3.15
N ILE A 74 6.43 8.35 4.44
CA ILE A 74 7.22 8.94 5.52
C ILE A 74 8.63 8.36 5.56
N GLY A 75 8.79 7.04 5.39
CA GLY A 75 10.12 6.40 5.33
C GLY A 75 11.02 7.04 4.28
N HIS A 76 10.53 7.16 3.04
CA HIS A 76 11.29 7.80 1.95
C HIS A 76 11.63 9.27 2.25
N ALA A 77 10.69 10.04 2.78
CA ALA A 77 10.90 11.47 3.08
C ALA A 77 11.90 11.73 4.23
N LEU A 78 12.21 10.71 5.04
CA LEU A 78 13.18 10.79 6.14
C LEU A 78 14.54 10.18 5.80
N GLU A 79 14.67 9.57 4.62
CA GLU A 79 15.91 8.96 4.12
C GLU A 79 16.75 9.94 3.26
N ASP A 80 16.23 11.14 2.99
CA ASP A 80 16.97 12.28 2.40
C ASP A 80 17.82 13.03 3.45
#